data_AF-A0A963J2L3-F1
#
_entry.id   AF-A0A963J2L3-F1
#
_cell.length_a   1.000
_cell.length_b   1.000
_cell.length_c   1.000
_cell.angle_alpha   90.00
_cell.angle_beta   90.00
_cell.angle_gamma   90.00
#
_symmetry.space_group_name_H-M   'P 1'
#
loop_
_entity.id
_entity.type
_entity.pdbx_description
1 polymer ?
#
loop_
_entity_poly.entity_id
_entity_poly.type
_entity_poly.pdbx_seq_one_letter_code
_entity_poly.pdbx_strand_id
1 'polypeptide(L)'
;MQKFDEMYTVLPFDGSDVRAHYKRYGQWLARQAPETMQARRAEAEMIFRRVGITFAVYGDKDEGGVGNERLIPFDLVPRIIPAQEWARMERGLVQRVAALNHFIRDVYHGQDILRAGIVPADLVLQNAQYRPEMAGLQVPRDIYAHIAGIDIVRAANAQGEGVYYVLEDNLRVPSGVSYMLENRKMMMRLFP
;
A
#
# COMPACT_ATOMS: atom_id res chain seq x y z
N MET A 1 3.18 -20.32 13.32
CA MET A 1 2.44 -19.28 12.57
C MET A 1 2.21 -19.79 11.16
N GLN A 2 0.96 -20.01 10.75
CA GLN A 2 0.67 -20.35 9.36
C GLN A 2 1.11 -19.17 8.47
N LYS A 3 1.83 -19.46 7.39
CA LYS A 3 2.29 -18.46 6.42
C LYS A 3 1.45 -18.59 5.16
N PHE A 4 1.06 -17.46 4.58
CA PHE A 4 0.39 -17.42 3.29
C PHE A 4 1.38 -17.00 2.21
N ASP A 5 1.39 -17.73 1.09
CA ASP A 5 2.14 -17.36 -0.11
C ASP A 5 1.18 -17.01 -1.25
N GLU A 6 1.49 -15.95 -1.99
CA GLU A 6 0.63 -15.45 -3.07
C GLU A 6 0.68 -16.35 -4.32
N MET A 7 1.80 -17.03 -4.58
CA MET A 7 1.98 -17.85 -5.77
C MET A 7 1.70 -19.33 -5.50
N TYR A 8 2.18 -19.86 -4.38
CA TYR A 8 2.11 -21.27 -4.03
C TYR A 8 0.98 -21.57 -3.03
N THR A 9 0.36 -22.74 -3.17
CA THR A 9 -0.76 -23.18 -2.33
C THR A 9 -0.32 -23.59 -0.93
N VAL A 10 0.85 -24.23 -0.83
CA VAL A 10 1.46 -24.72 0.41
C VAL A 10 2.93 -24.28 0.46
N LEU A 11 3.44 -24.04 1.67
CA LEU A 11 4.86 -23.86 1.97
C LEU A 11 5.37 -25.04 2.81
N PRO A 12 6.59 -25.57 2.58
CA PRO A 12 7.57 -25.16 1.56
C PRO A 12 7.10 -25.44 0.12
N PHE A 13 7.72 -24.77 -0.87
CA PHE A 13 7.24 -24.75 -2.26
C PHE A 13 7.46 -26.06 -3.03
N ASP A 14 8.33 -26.96 -2.56
CA ASP A 14 8.62 -28.22 -3.23
C ASP A 14 7.39 -29.13 -3.27
N GLY A 15 6.94 -29.47 -4.48
CA GLY A 15 5.71 -30.24 -4.70
C GLY A 15 4.41 -29.45 -4.50
N SER A 16 4.49 -28.12 -4.32
CA SER A 16 3.35 -27.25 -4.12
C SER A 16 2.71 -26.83 -5.44
N ASP A 17 1.39 -26.85 -5.50
CA ASP A 17 0.65 -26.34 -6.65
C ASP A 17 0.71 -24.80 -6.72
N VAL A 18 0.78 -24.27 -7.94
CA VAL A 18 0.67 -22.83 -8.21
C VAL A 18 -0.80 -22.42 -8.18
N ARG A 19 -1.12 -21.37 -7.41
CA ARG A 19 -2.47 -20.79 -7.31
C ARG A 19 -2.96 -20.32 -8.67
N ALA A 20 -4.27 -20.45 -8.90
CA ALA A 20 -4.89 -20.23 -10.21
C ALA A 20 -4.53 -18.89 -10.87
N HIS A 21 -4.51 -17.80 -10.11
CA HIS A 21 -4.21 -16.46 -10.61
C HIS A 21 -2.72 -16.25 -10.96
N TYR A 22 -1.82 -17.09 -10.44
CA TYR A 22 -0.40 -17.10 -10.82
C TYR A 22 -0.06 -18.10 -11.91
N LYS A 23 -0.92 -19.07 -12.26
CA LYS A 23 -0.58 -20.17 -13.20
C LYS A 23 0.02 -19.68 -14.52
N ARG A 24 -0.61 -18.69 -15.16
CA ARG A 24 -0.11 -18.13 -16.43
C ARG A 24 1.26 -17.48 -16.26
N TYR A 25 1.45 -16.71 -15.18
CA TYR A 25 2.73 -16.09 -14.87
C TYR A 25 3.80 -17.14 -14.56
N GLY A 26 3.49 -18.14 -13.73
CA GLY A 26 4.40 -19.24 -13.39
C GLY A 26 4.86 -20.04 -14.61
N GLN A 27 3.95 -20.33 -15.55
CA GLN A 27 4.30 -20.97 -16.82
C GLN A 27 5.20 -20.10 -17.69
N TRP A 28 4.94 -18.79 -17.75
CA TRP A 28 5.81 -17.86 -18.46
C TRP A 28 7.19 -17.78 -17.80
N LEU A 29 7.25 -17.66 -16.47
CA LEU A 29 8.47 -17.55 -15.69
C LEU A 29 9.35 -18.79 -15.84
N ALA A 30 8.75 -19.99 -15.79
CA ALA A 30 9.46 -21.27 -15.96
C ALA A 30 10.09 -21.45 -17.34
N ARG A 31 9.70 -20.65 -18.35
CA ARG A 31 10.29 -20.65 -19.70
C ARG A 31 11.41 -19.65 -19.87
N GLN A 32 11.68 -18.80 -18.87
CA GLN A 32 12.72 -17.78 -18.96
C GLN A 32 14.09 -18.37 -18.59
N ALA A 33 15.10 -18.05 -19.40
CA ALA A 33 16.48 -18.36 -19.03
C ALA A 33 16.92 -17.49 -17.84
N PRO A 34 17.59 -18.05 -16.82
CA PRO A 34 18.08 -17.30 -15.67
C PRO A 34 18.89 -16.06 -16.05
N GLU A 35 19.72 -16.18 -17.09
CA GLU A 35 20.58 -15.11 -17.60
C GLU A 35 19.76 -13.95 -18.18
N THR A 36 18.64 -14.26 -18.85
CA THR A 36 17.72 -13.25 -19.35
C THR A 36 17.05 -12.49 -18.21
N MET A 37 16.60 -13.20 -17.17
CA MET A 37 15.99 -12.56 -16.00
C MET A 37 16.99 -11.67 -15.25
N GLN A 38 18.25 -12.10 -15.13
CA GLN A 38 19.31 -11.30 -14.53
C GLN A 38 19.62 -10.04 -15.37
N ALA A 39 19.69 -10.17 -16.70
CA ALA A 39 19.87 -9.03 -17.59
C ALA A 39 18.73 -8.00 -17.46
N ARG A 40 17.47 -8.47 -17.36
CA ARG A 40 16.31 -7.59 -17.13
C ARG A 40 16.34 -6.89 -15.78
N ARG A 41 16.82 -7.55 -14.74
CA ARG A 41 17.01 -6.92 -13.41
C ARG A 41 18.05 -5.80 -13.49
N ALA A 42 19.19 -6.06 -14.12
CA ALA A 42 20.23 -5.05 -14.32
C ALA A 42 19.75 -3.87 -15.18
N GLU A 43 18.97 -4.13 -16.23
CA GLU A 43 18.33 -3.10 -17.05
C GLU A 43 17.38 -2.24 -16.21
N ALA A 44 16.52 -2.86 -15.38
CA ALA A 44 15.61 -2.17 -14.49
C ALA A 44 16.36 -1.24 -13.54
N GLU A 45 17.38 -1.75 -12.84
CA GLU A 45 18.20 -0.97 -11.89
C GLU A 45 18.85 0.25 -12.56
N MET A 46 19.39 0.08 -13.78
CA MET A 46 19.98 1.19 -14.55
C MET A 46 18.94 2.25 -14.92
N ILE A 47 17.72 1.85 -15.28
CA ILE A 47 16.65 2.79 -15.60
C ILE A 47 16.17 3.51 -14.34
N PHE A 48 15.94 2.81 -13.24
CA PHE A 48 15.53 3.43 -11.97
C PHE A 48 16.55 4.46 -11.47
N ARG A 49 17.86 4.18 -11.65
CA ARG A 49 18.94 5.15 -11.43
C ARG A 49 18.82 6.41 -12.27
N ARG A 50 18.49 6.28 -13.55
CA ARG A 50 18.38 7.44 -14.46
C ARG A 50 17.10 8.25 -14.26
N VAL A 51 16.00 7.61 -13.89
CA VAL A 51 14.71 8.29 -13.70
C VAL A 51 14.65 9.01 -12.34
N GLY A 52 15.61 8.76 -11.43
CA GLY A 52 15.69 9.46 -10.15
C GLY A 52 14.60 9.03 -9.17
N ILE A 53 14.16 7.78 -9.27
CA ILE A 53 13.19 7.20 -8.33
C ILE A 53 13.99 6.76 -7.09
N THR A 54 14.33 7.74 -6.27
CA THR A 54 15.08 7.58 -5.03
C THR A 54 14.20 7.89 -3.84
N PHE A 55 14.49 7.25 -2.71
CA PHE A 55 13.88 7.57 -1.42
C PHE A 55 14.93 8.21 -0.52
N ALA A 56 14.52 9.24 0.22
CA ALA A 56 15.33 9.87 1.25
C ALA A 56 15.27 9.04 2.54
N VAL A 57 16.38 8.39 2.90
CA VAL A 57 16.50 7.72 4.21
C VAL A 57 16.63 8.80 5.28
N TYR A 58 15.53 9.09 6.00
CA TYR A 58 15.58 9.92 7.20
C TYR A 58 16.33 9.17 8.32
N GLY A 59 17.66 9.29 8.33
CA GLY A 59 18.54 8.65 9.32
C GLY A 59 20.03 8.80 9.03
N ASP A 60 20.42 8.65 7.77
CA ASP A 60 21.80 8.85 7.30
C ASP A 60 21.95 10.26 6.74
N LYS A 61 22.14 11.24 7.63
CA LYS A 61 22.63 12.56 7.25
C LYS A 61 24.14 12.45 7.04
N ASP A 62 24.59 12.50 5.79
CA ASP A 62 26.01 12.76 5.54
C ASP A 62 26.36 14.19 5.98
N GLU A 63 27.65 14.45 6.21
CA GLU A 63 28.21 15.70 6.76
C GLU A 63 27.80 16.98 6.01
N GLY A 64 27.14 16.87 4.85
CA GLY A 64 26.57 17.97 4.06
C GLY A 64 25.06 18.17 4.15
N GLY A 65 24.32 17.43 5.00
CA GLY A 65 22.88 17.64 5.22
C GLY A 65 21.94 17.16 4.11
N VAL A 66 22.48 16.55 3.05
CA VAL A 66 21.70 15.86 2.00
C VAL A 66 21.57 14.41 2.43
N GLY A 67 20.35 13.95 2.69
CA GLY A 67 20.11 12.55 3.05
C GLY A 67 20.59 11.62 1.94
N ASN A 68 21.26 10.53 2.29
CA ASN A 68 21.72 9.55 1.31
C ASN A 68 20.53 9.00 0.50
N GLU A 69 20.41 9.43 -0.75
CA GLU A 69 19.40 8.93 -1.68
C GLU A 69 19.68 7.46 -2.01
N ARG A 70 18.79 6.56 -1.59
CA ARG A 70 18.88 5.14 -1.94
C ARG A 70 17.83 4.79 -2.98
N LEU A 71 18.23 3.94 -3.92
CA LEU A 71 17.31 3.33 -4.87
C LEU A 71 16.42 2.35 -4.12
N ILE A 72 15.13 2.40 -4.41
CA ILE A 72 14.22 1.35 -3.95
C ILE A 72 14.51 0.09 -4.77
N PRO A 73 14.80 -1.06 -4.13
CA PRO A 73 14.95 -2.32 -4.85
C PRO A 73 13.69 -2.66 -5.64
N PHE A 74 13.86 -3.07 -6.89
CA PHE A 74 12.75 -3.45 -7.77
C PHE A 74 12.74 -4.95 -7.99
N ASP A 75 11.60 -5.58 -7.72
CA ASP A 75 11.38 -7.00 -8.02
C ASP A 75 10.62 -7.17 -9.34
N LEU A 76 11.04 -8.15 -10.15
CA LEU A 76 10.44 -8.48 -11.44
C LEU A 76 9.20 -9.38 -11.29
N VAL A 77 8.98 -9.96 -10.11
CA VAL A 77 7.82 -10.79 -9.80
C VAL A 77 6.67 -9.89 -9.39
N PRO A 78 5.59 -9.78 -10.19
CA PRO A 78 4.48 -8.90 -9.87
C PRO A 78 3.65 -9.47 -8.71
N ARG A 79 3.06 -8.56 -7.92
CA ARG A 79 1.94 -8.90 -7.03
C ARG A 79 0.65 -8.97 -7.86
N ILE A 80 0.15 -10.17 -8.10
CA ILE A 80 -1.08 -10.40 -8.86
C ILE A 80 -2.25 -10.51 -7.88
N ILE A 81 -3.22 -9.60 -8.00
CA ILE A 81 -4.44 -9.63 -7.18
C ILE A 81 -5.60 -10.13 -8.06
N PRO A 82 -6.29 -11.23 -7.70
CA PRO A 82 -7.49 -11.68 -8.41
C PRO A 82 -8.57 -10.60 -8.47
N ALA A 83 -9.27 -10.48 -9.60
CA ALA A 83 -10.29 -9.45 -9.80
C ALA A 83 -11.38 -9.43 -8.72
N GLN A 84 -11.82 -10.61 -8.28
CA GLN A 84 -12.81 -10.75 -7.21
C GLN A 84 -12.31 -10.26 -5.84
N GLU A 85 -11.01 -10.45 -5.56
CA GLU A 85 -10.37 -9.98 -4.33
C GLU A 85 -10.21 -8.46 -4.38
N TRP A 86 -9.75 -7.92 -5.51
CA TRP A 86 -9.67 -6.48 -5.73
C TRP A 86 -11.04 -5.80 -5.58
N ALA A 87 -12.09 -6.32 -6.23
CA ALA A 87 -13.42 -5.74 -6.14
C ALA A 87 -13.95 -5.72 -4.70
N ARG A 88 -13.65 -6.75 -3.89
CA ARG A 88 -14.01 -6.76 -2.47
C ARG A 88 -13.19 -5.74 -1.68
N MET A 89 -11.89 -5.67 -1.94
CA MET A 89 -10.96 -4.75 -1.28
C MET A 89 -11.34 -3.30 -1.58
N GLU A 90 -11.56 -2.94 -2.84
CA GLU A 90 -11.99 -1.62 -3.29
C GLU A 90 -13.25 -1.15 -2.56
N ARG A 91 -14.29 -1.99 -2.50
CA ARG A 91 -15.52 -1.65 -1.75
C ARG A 91 -15.24 -1.38 -0.27
N GLY A 92 -14.40 -2.19 0.36
CA GLY A 92 -14.00 -2.00 1.76
C GLY A 92 -13.21 -0.70 1.97
N LEU A 93 -12.32 -0.36 1.04
CA LEU A 93 -11.52 0.87 1.08
C LEU A 93 -12.38 2.11 0.89
N VAL A 94 -13.30 2.10 -0.07
CA VAL A 94 -14.27 3.19 -0.28
C VAL A 94 -15.13 3.39 0.98
N GLN A 95 -15.65 2.30 1.55
CA GLN A 95 -16.41 2.35 2.79
C GLN A 95 -15.60 2.97 3.94
N ARG A 96 -14.34 2.53 4.11
CA ARG A 96 -13.46 3.01 5.17
C ARG A 96 -13.15 4.49 5.02
N VAL A 97 -12.76 4.95 3.84
CA VAL A 97 -12.42 6.36 3.57
C VAL A 97 -13.64 7.26 3.71
N ALA A 98 -14.83 6.79 3.32
CA ALA A 98 -16.08 7.51 3.56
C ALA A 98 -16.36 7.66 5.07
N ALA A 99 -16.22 6.59 5.85
CA ALA A 99 -16.39 6.62 7.30
C ALA A 99 -15.38 7.56 7.98
N LEU A 100 -14.12 7.56 7.53
CA LEU A 100 -13.08 8.45 8.05
C LEU A 100 -13.39 9.93 7.76
N ASN A 101 -13.87 10.27 6.57
CA ASN A 101 -14.30 11.64 6.27
C ASN A 101 -15.50 12.06 7.12
N HIS A 102 -16.49 11.18 7.29
CA HIS A 102 -17.62 11.45 8.19
C HIS A 102 -17.19 11.63 9.64
N PHE A 103 -16.25 10.81 10.13
CA PHE A 103 -15.69 10.94 11.47
C PHE A 103 -14.99 12.29 11.66
N ILE A 104 -14.12 12.69 10.74
CA ILE A 104 -13.41 13.98 10.81
C ILE A 104 -14.41 15.14 10.81
N ARG A 105 -15.41 15.11 9.93
CA ARG A 105 -16.49 16.10 9.89
C ARG A 105 -17.22 16.18 11.22
N ASP A 106 -17.65 15.04 11.75
CA ASP A 106 -18.40 14.96 12.99
C ASP A 106 -17.59 15.54 14.15
N VAL A 107 -16.34 15.13 14.32
CA VAL A 107 -15.44 15.61 15.39
C VAL A 107 -15.26 17.13 15.38
N TYR A 108 -15.22 17.77 14.21
CA TYR A 108 -15.13 19.23 14.09
C TYR A 108 -16.48 19.96 14.11
N HIS A 109 -17.60 19.23 14.16
CA HIS A 109 -18.96 19.80 14.11
C HIS A 109 -19.85 19.20 15.21
N GLY A 110 -20.67 18.22 14.82
CA GLY A 110 -21.69 17.63 15.64
C GLY A 110 -21.11 16.98 16.88
N GLN A 111 -19.98 16.28 16.79
CA GLN A 111 -19.41 15.44 17.85
C GLN A 111 -20.39 14.37 18.34
N ASP A 112 -21.26 13.88 17.45
CA ASP A 112 -22.26 12.87 17.76
C ASP A 112 -21.61 11.56 18.23
N ILE A 113 -20.50 11.14 17.59
CA ILE A 113 -19.79 9.92 17.96
C ILE A 113 -19.16 10.00 19.37
N LEU A 114 -18.78 11.21 19.79
CA LEU A 114 -18.24 11.48 21.12
C LEU A 114 -19.36 11.53 22.17
N ARG A 115 -20.46 12.24 21.87
CA ARG A 115 -21.64 12.29 22.74
C ARG A 115 -22.28 10.93 22.95
N ALA A 116 -22.24 10.07 21.93
CA ALA A 116 -22.72 8.70 22.01
C ALA A 116 -21.79 7.77 22.82
N GLY A 117 -20.59 8.22 23.21
CA GLY A 117 -19.63 7.43 23.97
C GLY A 117 -18.98 6.29 23.17
N ILE A 118 -19.13 6.26 21.85
CA ILE A 118 -18.54 5.22 20.98
C ILE A 118 -17.03 5.46 20.86
N VAL A 119 -16.61 6.73 20.72
CA VAL A 119 -15.21 7.14 20.77
C VAL A 119 -15.02 8.04 22.00
N PRO A 120 -14.07 7.72 22.90
CA PRO A 120 -13.77 8.58 24.05
C PRO A 120 -13.34 9.99 23.62
N ALA A 121 -13.98 11.00 24.20
CA ALA A 121 -13.76 12.40 23.81
C ALA A 121 -12.34 12.89 24.11
N ASP A 122 -11.72 12.41 25.17
CA ASP A 122 -10.35 12.72 25.57
C ASP A 122 -9.32 12.25 24.54
N LEU A 123 -9.49 11.06 23.96
CA LEU A 123 -8.61 10.53 22.90
C LEU A 123 -8.59 11.39 21.63
N VAL A 124 -9.64 12.18 21.41
CA VAL A 124 -9.79 13.05 20.24
C VAL A 124 -9.43 14.49 20.60
N LEU A 125 -10.13 15.10 21.56
CA LEU A 125 -10.04 16.54 21.84
C LEU A 125 -8.74 16.94 22.53
N GLN A 126 -8.06 16.01 23.22
CA GLN A 126 -6.74 16.25 23.81
C GLN A 126 -5.60 15.79 22.91
N ASN A 127 -5.89 15.25 21.72
CA ASN A 127 -4.88 14.81 20.78
C ASN A 127 -4.17 16.02 20.15
N ALA A 128 -2.84 16.02 20.12
CA ALA A 128 -2.05 17.09 19.51
C ALA A 128 -2.33 17.31 18.01
N GLN A 129 -2.99 16.36 17.34
CA GLN A 129 -3.38 16.46 15.93
C GLN A 129 -4.79 17.03 15.73
N TYR A 130 -5.61 17.12 16.79
CA TYR A 130 -6.87 17.84 16.73
C TYR A 130 -6.57 19.34 16.62
N ARG A 131 -7.27 20.01 15.70
CA ARG A 131 -7.09 21.44 15.42
C ARG A 131 -8.35 22.21 15.79
N PRO A 132 -8.40 22.88 16.95
CA PRO A 132 -9.56 23.69 17.35
C PRO A 132 -9.94 24.74 16.29
N GLU A 133 -8.99 25.19 15.48
CA GLU A 133 -9.19 26.14 14.39
C GLU A 133 -10.12 25.62 13.28
N MET A 134 -10.29 24.30 13.18
CA MET A 134 -11.18 23.65 12.22
C MET A 134 -12.62 23.51 12.75
N ALA A 135 -12.87 23.81 14.03
CA ALA A 135 -14.19 23.64 14.64
C ALA A 135 -15.24 24.55 13.97
N GLY A 136 -16.31 23.95 13.46
CA GLY A 136 -17.39 24.64 12.74
C GLY A 136 -17.02 25.13 11.33
N LEU A 137 -15.80 24.89 10.86
CA LEU A 137 -15.37 25.29 9.52
C LEU A 137 -15.99 24.36 8.47
N GLN A 138 -16.80 24.95 7.58
CA GLN A 138 -17.32 24.24 6.41
C GLN A 138 -16.26 24.15 5.31
N VAL A 139 -15.91 22.93 4.92
CA VAL A 139 -15.01 22.66 3.80
C VAL A 139 -15.81 22.30 2.54
N PRO A 140 -15.29 22.56 1.34
CA PRO A 140 -15.98 22.21 0.11
C PRO A 140 -16.39 20.73 0.07
N ARG A 141 -17.69 20.50 -0.16
CA ARG A 141 -18.29 19.15 -0.27
C ARG A 141 -18.12 18.26 0.96
N ASP A 142 -17.77 18.82 2.11
CA ASP A 142 -17.49 18.08 3.35
C ASP A 142 -16.36 17.02 3.21
N ILE A 143 -15.41 17.24 2.28
CA ILE A 143 -14.27 16.34 2.05
C ILE A 143 -13.05 16.88 2.79
N TYR A 144 -12.50 16.07 3.71
CA TYR A 144 -11.31 16.40 4.48
C TYR A 144 -10.08 15.67 3.91
N ALA A 145 -10.16 14.34 3.84
CA ALA A 145 -9.12 13.50 3.24
C ALA A 145 -9.43 13.29 1.75
N HIS A 146 -8.95 14.20 0.91
CA HIS A 146 -9.14 14.16 -0.54
C HIS A 146 -8.40 12.98 -1.18
N ILE A 147 -7.23 12.67 -0.63
CA ILE A 147 -6.43 11.50 -0.99
C ILE A 147 -6.13 10.77 0.32
N ALA A 148 -6.39 9.47 0.34
CA ALA A 148 -6.11 8.61 1.48
C ALA A 148 -5.23 7.44 1.03
N GLY A 149 -4.08 7.28 1.65
CA GLY A 149 -3.26 6.07 1.52
C GLY A 149 -3.68 5.06 2.59
N ILE A 150 -3.97 3.82 2.22
CA ILE A 150 -4.37 2.78 3.17
C ILE A 150 -3.39 1.63 3.08
N ASP A 151 -2.65 1.39 4.17
CA ASP A 151 -1.63 0.36 4.21
C ASP A 151 -2.28 -0.98 4.54
N ILE A 152 -2.14 -1.95 3.64
CA ILE A 152 -2.82 -3.23 3.70
C ILE A 152 -1.79 -4.36 3.72
N VAL A 153 -2.00 -5.31 4.61
CA VAL A 153 -1.28 -6.59 4.60
C VAL A 153 -2.23 -7.74 4.31
N ARG A 154 -1.68 -8.81 3.74
CA ARG A 154 -2.37 -10.08 3.61
C ARG A 154 -1.69 -11.11 4.52
N ALA A 155 -2.45 -11.70 5.43
CA ALA A 155 -1.95 -12.67 6.40
C ALA A 155 -2.83 -13.91 6.44
N ALA A 156 -2.25 -15.05 6.81
CA ALA A 156 -3.01 -16.28 7.01
C ALA A 156 -3.95 -16.12 8.23
N ASN A 157 -5.23 -16.45 8.06
CA ASN A 157 -6.14 -16.65 9.17
C ASN A 157 -5.90 -18.02 9.85
N ALA A 158 -6.73 -18.39 10.83
CA ALA A 158 -6.60 -19.66 11.55
C ALA A 158 -6.78 -20.91 10.64
N GLN A 159 -7.39 -20.74 9.48
CA GLN A 159 -7.64 -21.75 8.47
C GLN A 159 -6.54 -21.79 7.39
N GLY A 160 -5.52 -20.93 7.48
CA GLY A 160 -4.43 -20.83 6.52
C GLY A 160 -4.76 -20.01 5.27
N GLU A 161 -5.92 -19.36 5.23
CA GLU A 161 -6.38 -18.56 4.10
C GLU A 161 -5.85 -17.13 4.20
N GLY A 162 -5.46 -16.54 3.06
CA GLY A 162 -4.93 -15.17 3.02
C GLY A 162 -6.04 -14.14 3.13
N VAL A 163 -6.11 -13.44 4.27
CA VAL A 163 -7.06 -12.37 4.59
C VAL A 163 -6.36 -11.02 4.60
N TYR A 164 -7.04 -9.99 4.10
CA TYR A 164 -6.54 -8.61 4.07
C TYR A 164 -6.88 -7.87 5.36
N TYR A 165 -5.90 -7.12 5.88
CA TYR A 165 -6.02 -6.28 7.08
C TYR A 165 -5.45 -4.90 6.80
N VAL A 166 -6.11 -3.86 7.30
CA VAL A 166 -5.55 -2.50 7.31
C VAL A 166 -4.62 -2.37 8.50
N LEU A 167 -3.39 -1.90 8.26
CA LEU A 167 -2.43 -1.56 9.29
C LEU A 167 -2.50 -0.09 9.68
N GLU A 168 -2.62 0.81 8.70
CA GLU A 168 -2.52 2.25 8.90
C GLU A 168 -3.32 3.03 7.85
N ASP A 169 -3.83 4.20 8.27
CA ASP A 169 -4.51 5.17 7.41
C ASP A 169 -3.69 6.46 7.30
N ASN A 170 -3.27 6.81 6.08
CA ASN A 170 -2.49 7.99 5.77
C ASN A 170 -3.39 9.08 5.17
N LEU A 171 -3.88 9.98 6.01
CA LEU A 171 -4.88 11.00 5.64
C LEU A 171 -4.31 12.43 5.53
N ARG A 172 -3.02 12.62 5.78
CA ARG A 172 -2.38 13.95 5.78
C ARG A 172 -1.82 14.30 4.40
N VAL A 173 -0.63 13.79 4.10
CA VAL A 173 0.08 13.99 2.84
C VAL A 173 0.56 12.63 2.35
N PRO A 174 -0.36 11.75 1.89
CA PRO A 174 0.02 10.43 1.42
C PRO A 174 0.93 10.53 0.20
N SER A 175 1.99 9.73 0.17
CA SER A 175 2.95 9.64 -0.94
C SER A 175 2.94 8.23 -1.54
N GLY A 176 3.73 7.98 -2.59
CA GLY A 176 3.88 6.62 -3.16
C GLY A 176 3.37 6.44 -4.59
N VAL A 177 2.50 7.33 -5.09
CA VAL A 177 1.85 7.19 -6.40
C VAL A 177 2.85 7.16 -7.56
N SER A 178 3.94 7.94 -7.47
CA SER A 178 5.00 7.96 -8.49
C SER A 178 5.63 6.58 -8.67
N TYR A 179 5.95 5.89 -7.57
CA TYR A 179 6.50 4.53 -7.62
C TYR A 179 5.53 3.54 -8.27
N MET A 180 4.24 3.62 -7.95
CA MET A 180 3.21 2.77 -8.55
C MET A 180 3.18 2.92 -10.08
N LEU A 181 3.18 4.15 -10.58
CA LEU A 181 3.12 4.44 -12.01
C LEU A 181 4.40 4.00 -12.73
N GLU A 182 5.56 4.31 -12.16
CA GLU A 182 6.85 3.96 -12.77
C GLU A 182 7.11 2.45 -12.73
N ASN A 183 6.69 1.74 -11.67
CA ASN A 183 6.75 0.28 -11.62
C ASN A 183 5.94 -0.36 -12.76
N ARG A 184 4.73 0.15 -13.05
CA ARG A 184 3.93 -0.35 -14.18
C ARG A 184 4.62 -0.09 -15.52
N LYS A 185 5.11 1.13 -15.73
CA LYS A 185 5.81 1.53 -16.95
C LYS A 185 7.06 0.69 -17.19
N MET A 186 7.81 0.41 -16.11
CA MET A 186 8.98 -0.46 -16.14
C MET A 186 8.63 -1.88 -16.57
N MET A 187 7.62 -2.50 -15.93
CA MET A 187 7.21 -3.86 -16.27
C MET A 187 6.77 -3.97 -17.73
N MET A 188 6.00 -3.00 -18.24
CA MET A 188 5.58 -2.97 -19.66
C MET A 188 6.76 -2.81 -20.63
N ARG A 189 7.83 -2.13 -20.21
CA ARG A 189 9.05 -1.97 -21.03
C ARG A 189 9.89 -3.25 -21.06
N LEU A 190 10.06 -3.89 -19.90
CA LEU A 190 10.92 -5.07 -19.75
C LEU A 190 10.27 -6.34 -20.31
N PHE A 191 8.94 -6.45 -20.19
CA PHE A 191 8.14 -7.63 -20.54
C PHE A 191 6.86 -7.21 -21.29
N PRO A 192 6.98 -6.77 -22.56
CA PRO A 192 5.84 -6.36 -23.37
C PRO A 192 4.90 -7.52 -23.73
#